data_AF-A0A523HQR2-F1
#
_entry.id   AF-A0A523HQR2-F1
#
_cell.length_a   1.000
_cell.length_b   1.000
_cell.length_c   1.000
_cell.angle_alpha   90.00
_cell.angle_beta   90.00
_cell.angle_gamma   90.00
#
_symmetry.space_group_name_H-M   'P 1'
#
loop_
_entity.id
_entity.type
_entity.pdbx_description
1 polymer ?
#
loop_
_entity_poly.entity_id
_entity_poly.type
_entity_poly.pdbx_seq_one_letter_code
_entity_poly.pdbx_strand_id
1 'polypeptide(L)'
;MPKSRRTAGKILFSSMTDLSNHSIFYISFTLAFLLTSLNCSFDKPSMPSWDTNVSIPLINKSYTMAELAEKESSISLDSTGNLYFEVDADLDNYYIGDELYLESLQDDFSLNFGSFSIDPPSSVATSVSLSEIFSQAEALHGLTVIVPSFSFQTDKKSLDPYDTFSYVTIETGNISLQVQNNLAVPLGSPLTLEIWNTAQDTLISSTTSSSQIAAGGSQIFLVDLAGKKIPNQLSVRMTGDSPGSSGAAVLVDKNSNFGMTSSIMNLTV
;
A
#
# COMPACT_ATOMS: atom_id res chain seq x y z
N MET A 1 -7.32 18.33 55.78
CA MET A 1 -7.62 19.75 55.44
C MET A 1 -7.62 19.86 53.92
N PRO A 2 -8.43 20.72 53.24
CA PRO A 2 -9.16 21.92 53.71
C PRO A 2 -10.52 21.68 54.45
N LYS A 3 -11.48 22.64 54.39
CA LYS A 3 -12.76 22.74 55.17
C LYS A 3 -13.98 23.24 54.35
N SER A 4 -15.22 22.89 54.76
CA SER A 4 -16.51 23.65 54.58
C SER A 4 -17.61 23.18 55.60
N ARG A 5 -18.88 23.72 55.68
CA ARG A 5 -19.68 23.78 56.98
C ARG A 5 -21.26 23.87 57.04
N ARG A 6 -21.96 23.41 58.15
CA ARG A 6 -23.37 23.75 58.73
C ARG A 6 -23.84 23.04 60.10
N THR A 7 -25.09 23.27 60.65
CA THR A 7 -25.98 22.43 61.62
C THR A 7 -26.30 22.85 63.14
N ALA A 8 -27.48 22.49 63.78
CA ALA A 8 -27.97 22.77 65.22
C ALA A 8 -29.25 21.96 65.79
N GLY A 9 -29.77 22.12 67.06
CA GLY A 9 -30.98 21.40 67.70
C GLY A 9 -31.57 21.83 69.14
N LYS A 10 -32.66 21.18 69.73
CA LYS A 10 -33.41 21.44 71.07
C LYS A 10 -34.37 20.22 71.53
N ILE A 11 -35.29 20.05 72.56
CA ILE A 11 -36.04 20.75 73.72
C ILE A 11 -36.80 19.73 74.74
N LEU A 12 -37.38 20.14 75.93
CA LEU A 12 -38.32 19.44 76.92
C LEU A 12 -39.26 20.46 77.71
N PHE A 13 -40.18 20.29 78.73
CA PHE A 13 -40.80 19.29 79.73
C PHE A 13 -42.17 19.92 80.31
N SER A 14 -43.00 19.63 81.37
CA SER A 14 -43.45 18.68 82.49
C SER A 14 -44.85 19.21 83.07
N SER A 15 -45.65 18.91 84.14
CA SER A 15 -45.96 18.01 85.34
C SER A 15 -47.46 18.32 85.83
N MET A 16 -48.25 17.95 86.91
CA MET A 16 -48.34 17.12 88.18
C MET A 16 -49.89 16.87 88.52
N THR A 17 -50.66 16.69 89.65
CA THR A 17 -50.77 16.59 91.19
C THR A 17 -52.30 16.26 91.54
N ASP A 18 -52.94 16.04 92.73
CA ASP A 18 -52.77 15.45 94.12
C ASP A 18 -54.14 15.51 94.97
N LEU A 19 -54.47 14.67 96.01
CA LEU A 19 -55.73 14.72 96.86
C LEU A 19 -55.92 13.69 98.07
N SER A 20 -56.73 13.98 99.15
CA SER A 20 -57.26 13.00 100.21
C SER A 20 -58.33 13.55 101.24
N ASN A 21 -59.24 12.74 101.89
CA ASN A 21 -60.16 13.06 103.06
C ASN A 21 -61.06 11.89 103.67
N HIS A 22 -61.43 11.82 104.98
CA HIS A 22 -62.52 10.96 105.63
C HIS A 22 -62.84 11.26 107.16
N SER A 23 -63.97 10.80 107.79
CA SER A 23 -64.28 10.94 109.28
C SER A 23 -65.54 10.20 109.91
N ILE A 24 -65.63 10.14 111.27
CA ILE A 24 -66.80 10.11 112.26
C ILE A 24 -67.31 8.87 113.10
N PHE A 25 -68.42 8.16 112.74
CA PHE A 25 -69.07 6.86 113.14
C PHE A 25 -68.42 5.78 114.07
N TYR A 26 -67.30 6.07 114.72
CA TYR A 26 -66.21 5.10 114.92
C TYR A 26 -66.38 4.12 116.09
N ILE A 27 -67.04 4.47 117.20
CA ILE A 27 -66.95 3.64 118.42
C ILE A 27 -67.75 2.32 118.31
N SER A 28 -68.92 2.33 117.67
CA SER A 28 -69.63 1.08 117.35
C SER A 28 -68.87 0.26 116.30
N PHE A 29 -68.26 0.96 115.34
CA PHE A 29 -67.39 0.36 114.33
C PHE A 29 -66.16 -0.32 114.95
N THR A 30 -65.49 0.26 115.97
CA THR A 30 -64.28 -0.34 116.56
C THR A 30 -64.53 -1.65 117.30
N LEU A 31 -65.69 -1.85 117.95
CA LEU A 31 -65.99 -3.14 118.59
C LEU A 31 -66.34 -4.22 117.55
N ALA A 32 -67.07 -3.87 116.49
CA ALA A 32 -67.28 -4.77 115.35
C ALA A 32 -65.95 -5.11 114.64
N PHE A 33 -65.08 -4.12 114.47
CA PHE A 33 -63.74 -4.26 113.88
C PHE A 33 -62.82 -5.15 114.74
N LEU A 34 -62.94 -5.12 116.06
CA LEU A 34 -62.20 -6.00 116.97
C LEU A 34 -62.63 -7.48 116.82
N LEU A 35 -63.90 -7.73 116.50
CA LEU A 35 -64.43 -9.08 116.27
C LEU A 35 -64.18 -9.60 114.84
N THR A 36 -64.07 -8.72 113.83
CA THR A 36 -63.75 -9.13 112.45
C THR A 36 -62.24 -9.25 112.18
N SER A 37 -61.39 -8.55 112.93
CA SER A 37 -59.92 -8.57 112.72
C SER A 37 -59.22 -9.86 113.17
N LEU A 38 -59.89 -10.76 113.89
CA LEU A 38 -59.31 -12.03 114.36
C LEU A 38 -59.48 -13.23 113.40
N ASN A 39 -60.26 -13.10 112.32
CA ASN A 39 -60.41 -14.15 111.29
C ASN A 39 -59.35 -14.07 110.18
N CYS A 40 -58.18 -13.47 110.46
CA CYS A 40 -57.07 -13.36 109.52
C CYS A 40 -56.25 -14.67 109.46
N SER A 41 -56.82 -15.71 108.85
CA SER A 41 -56.07 -16.91 108.48
C SER A 41 -55.14 -16.58 107.31
N PHE A 42 -53.85 -16.45 107.58
CA PHE A 42 -52.87 -15.95 106.62
C PHE A 42 -52.42 -17.07 105.66
N ASP A 43 -53.18 -17.26 104.57
CA ASP A 43 -52.78 -18.17 103.49
C ASP A 43 -51.43 -17.73 102.89
N LYS A 44 -50.52 -18.71 102.81
CA LYS A 44 -49.13 -18.48 102.41
C LYS A 44 -49.09 -18.10 100.92
N PRO A 45 -48.27 -17.12 100.50
CA PRO A 45 -48.25 -16.68 99.11
C PRO A 45 -47.84 -17.84 98.18
N SER A 46 -48.75 -18.23 97.31
CA SER A 46 -48.51 -19.21 96.25
C SER A 46 -47.58 -18.61 95.19
N MET A 47 -46.28 -18.77 95.39
CA MET A 47 -45.26 -18.31 94.47
C MET A 47 -45.52 -18.90 93.06
N PRO A 48 -45.66 -18.08 92.01
CA PRO A 48 -46.10 -18.56 90.71
C PRO A 48 -45.03 -19.44 90.06
N SER A 49 -45.30 -20.74 90.00
CA SER A 49 -44.50 -21.70 89.24
C SER A 49 -44.84 -21.60 87.75
N TRP A 50 -43.85 -21.23 86.94
CA TRP A 50 -43.93 -21.20 85.47
C TRP A 50 -43.03 -22.30 84.93
N ASP A 51 -43.62 -23.22 84.17
CA ASP A 51 -42.90 -24.36 83.59
C ASP A 51 -42.01 -23.90 82.43
N THR A 52 -40.78 -24.39 82.34
CA THR A 52 -39.82 -23.98 81.31
C THR A 52 -39.08 -25.16 80.70
N ASN A 53 -39.21 -25.31 79.38
CA ASN A 53 -38.28 -26.14 78.61
C ASN A 53 -36.97 -25.37 78.42
N VAL A 54 -36.08 -25.48 79.42
CA VAL A 54 -34.71 -24.96 79.32
C VAL A 54 -33.89 -25.92 78.46
N SER A 55 -33.77 -25.61 77.17
CA SER A 55 -32.88 -26.33 76.25
C SER A 55 -31.41 -26.06 76.59
N ILE A 56 -30.86 -26.83 77.53
CA ILE A 56 -29.43 -26.80 77.86
C ILE A 56 -28.64 -27.45 76.72
N PRO A 57 -27.75 -26.74 76.00
CA PRO A 57 -26.94 -27.33 74.94
C PRO A 57 -25.84 -28.20 75.56
N LEU A 58 -26.08 -29.51 75.64
CA LEU A 58 -25.16 -30.48 76.26
C LEU A 58 -23.86 -30.69 75.49
N ILE A 59 -23.76 -30.22 74.24
CA ILE A 59 -22.56 -30.34 73.40
C ILE A 59 -22.36 -29.02 72.64
N ASN A 60 -21.23 -28.35 72.89
CA ASN A 60 -20.73 -27.29 72.03
C ASN A 60 -19.83 -27.91 70.95
N LYS A 61 -20.29 -27.96 69.70
CA LYS A 61 -19.49 -28.47 68.57
C LYS A 61 -18.84 -27.31 67.82
N SER A 62 -17.56 -27.06 68.10
CA SER A 62 -16.69 -26.32 67.18
C SER A 62 -16.26 -27.23 66.04
N TYR A 63 -16.63 -26.89 64.81
CA TYR A 63 -16.01 -27.49 63.61
C TYR A 63 -14.84 -26.61 63.16
N THR A 64 -13.72 -27.24 62.84
CA THR A 64 -12.56 -26.61 62.20
C THR A 64 -12.78 -26.49 60.69
N MET A 65 -12.01 -25.63 60.02
CA MET A 65 -12.11 -25.50 58.56
C MET A 65 -11.61 -26.76 57.83
N ALA A 66 -10.75 -27.56 58.46
CA ALA A 66 -10.32 -28.86 57.95
C ALA A 66 -11.47 -29.87 57.89
N GLU A 67 -12.25 -30.00 58.97
CA GLU A 67 -13.43 -30.88 59.03
C GLU A 67 -14.57 -30.47 58.06
N LEU A 68 -14.51 -29.25 57.51
CA LEU A 68 -15.41 -28.78 56.46
C LEU A 68 -14.86 -29.10 55.06
N ALA A 69 -13.57 -28.88 54.82
CA ALA A 69 -12.90 -29.24 53.57
C ALA A 69 -12.85 -30.77 53.33
N GLU A 70 -12.68 -31.58 54.38
CA GLU A 70 -12.77 -33.05 54.30
C GLU A 70 -14.18 -33.55 53.92
N LYS A 71 -15.19 -32.67 53.92
CA LYS A 71 -16.61 -33.03 53.78
C LYS A 71 -17.29 -32.44 52.54
N GLU A 72 -16.88 -31.27 52.09
CA GLU A 72 -17.47 -30.55 50.95
C GLU A 72 -16.50 -30.55 49.75
N SER A 73 -16.82 -31.31 48.70
CA SER A 73 -15.89 -31.58 47.58
C SER A 73 -15.49 -30.37 46.73
N SER A 74 -16.10 -29.20 46.93
CA SER A 74 -15.73 -27.94 46.27
C SER A 74 -14.79 -27.07 47.11
N ILE A 75 -14.33 -27.58 48.26
CA ILE A 75 -13.50 -26.84 49.22
C ILE A 75 -12.29 -27.70 49.59
N SER A 76 -11.12 -27.28 49.13
CA SER A 76 -9.86 -28.01 49.33
C SER A 76 -8.87 -27.17 50.14
N LEU A 77 -7.88 -27.83 50.77
CA LEU A 77 -6.82 -27.19 51.55
C LEU A 77 -5.46 -27.46 50.93
N ASP A 78 -4.63 -26.42 50.79
CA ASP A 78 -3.25 -26.58 50.33
C ASP A 78 -2.32 -27.13 51.43
N SER A 79 -1.09 -27.48 51.06
CA SER A 79 -0.07 -28.03 51.99
C SER A 79 0.43 -27.05 53.04
N THR A 80 -0.01 -25.79 52.99
CA THR A 80 0.22 -24.73 53.99
C THR A 80 -1.02 -24.41 54.82
N GLY A 81 -2.17 -25.04 54.55
CA GLY A 81 -3.43 -24.84 55.26
C GLY A 81 -4.28 -23.67 54.76
N ASN A 82 -4.02 -23.13 53.57
CA ASN A 82 -4.92 -22.15 52.94
C ASN A 82 -6.08 -22.87 52.25
N LEU A 83 -7.29 -22.33 52.41
CA LEU A 83 -8.50 -22.84 51.77
C LEU A 83 -8.62 -22.28 50.35
N TYR A 84 -8.90 -23.15 49.39
CA TYR A 84 -9.26 -22.78 48.02
C TYR A 84 -10.58 -23.45 47.60
N PHE A 85 -11.28 -22.83 46.67
CA PHE A 85 -12.50 -23.38 46.07
C PHE A 85 -12.15 -24.04 44.75
N GLU A 86 -12.62 -25.27 44.57
CA GLU A 86 -12.40 -26.08 43.37
C GLU A 86 -13.71 -26.11 42.58
N VAL A 87 -13.65 -25.57 41.35
CA VAL A 87 -14.81 -25.34 40.48
C VAL A 87 -14.50 -25.91 39.10
N ASP A 88 -14.74 -27.21 38.96
CA ASP A 88 -14.81 -27.84 37.64
C ASP A 88 -16.03 -27.29 36.89
N ALA A 89 -15.78 -26.77 35.69
CA ALA A 89 -16.81 -26.30 34.77
C ALA A 89 -16.43 -26.72 33.36
N ASP A 90 -17.22 -27.61 32.76
CA ASP A 90 -17.11 -27.93 31.34
C ASP A 90 -17.40 -26.65 30.52
N LEU A 91 -16.38 -26.16 29.82
CA LEU A 91 -16.51 -25.00 28.94
C LEU A 91 -16.84 -25.47 27.53
N ASP A 92 -18.08 -25.21 27.09
CA ASP A 92 -18.54 -25.50 25.73
C ASP A 92 -17.62 -24.86 24.67
N ASN A 93 -17.33 -25.62 23.62
CA ASN A 93 -16.47 -25.18 22.53
C ASN A 93 -17.24 -24.31 21.52
N TYR A 94 -17.00 -22.99 21.55
CA TYR A 94 -17.61 -22.06 20.62
C TYR A 94 -16.97 -22.13 19.23
N TYR A 95 -17.62 -22.80 18.29
CA TYR A 95 -17.19 -22.89 16.89
C TYR A 95 -17.51 -21.60 16.13
N ILE A 96 -16.49 -20.78 15.91
CA ILE A 96 -16.50 -19.78 14.83
C ILE A 96 -16.39 -20.57 13.51
N GLY A 97 -17.51 -20.71 12.80
CA GLY A 97 -17.58 -21.35 11.49
C GLY A 97 -17.14 -20.40 10.37
N ASP A 98 -17.90 -20.37 9.27
CA ASP A 98 -17.60 -19.56 8.09
C ASP A 98 -17.79 -18.04 8.28
N GLU A 99 -18.15 -17.60 9.50
CA GLU A 99 -18.31 -16.18 9.90
C GLU A 99 -16.99 -15.38 9.87
N LEU A 100 -15.82 -16.04 9.75
CA LEU A 100 -14.53 -15.38 9.58
C LEU A 100 -14.30 -14.95 8.11
N TYR A 101 -15.15 -14.05 7.61
CA TYR A 101 -15.01 -13.50 6.26
C TYR A 101 -13.84 -12.51 6.18
N LEU A 102 -12.69 -13.00 5.71
CA LEU A 102 -11.59 -12.17 5.24
C LEU A 102 -11.80 -11.85 3.76
N GLU A 103 -12.28 -10.63 3.48
CA GLU A 103 -12.42 -10.11 2.13
C GLU A 103 -11.05 -10.11 1.43
N SER A 104 -10.95 -10.73 0.25
CA SER A 104 -9.66 -10.91 -0.42
C SER A 104 -9.11 -9.57 -0.90
N LEU A 105 -8.02 -9.10 -0.30
CA LEU A 105 -7.26 -7.91 -0.75
C LEU A 105 -6.53 -8.19 -2.08
N GLN A 106 -7.31 -8.29 -3.16
CA GLN A 106 -6.83 -8.18 -4.53
C GLN A 106 -6.74 -6.70 -4.93
N ASP A 107 -5.87 -5.97 -4.23
CA ASP A 107 -5.44 -4.64 -4.69
C ASP A 107 -4.46 -4.84 -5.85
N ASP A 108 -4.96 -4.70 -7.08
CA ASP A 108 -4.14 -4.71 -8.30
C ASP A 108 -3.19 -3.50 -8.32
N PHE A 109 -2.00 -3.69 -7.74
CA PHE A 109 -0.98 -2.66 -7.55
C PHE A 109 -0.30 -2.25 -8.87
N SER A 110 -0.99 -1.41 -9.64
CA SER A 110 -0.49 -0.83 -10.89
C SER A 110 0.39 0.40 -10.62
N LEU A 111 1.72 0.19 -10.60
CA LEU A 111 2.68 1.28 -10.70
C LEU A 111 2.86 1.69 -12.17
N ASN A 112 2.23 2.80 -12.55
CA ASN A 112 2.68 3.57 -13.70
C ASN A 112 4.02 4.23 -13.34
N PHE A 113 5.13 3.57 -13.69
CA PHE A 113 6.41 4.26 -13.81
C PHE A 113 6.25 5.36 -14.86
N GLY A 114 6.54 6.61 -14.48
CA GLY A 114 6.59 7.71 -15.43
C GLY A 114 7.74 7.52 -16.43
N SER A 115 7.68 8.23 -17.55
CA SER A 115 8.64 8.02 -18.63
C SER A 115 10.08 8.32 -18.23
N PHE A 116 11.00 7.56 -18.83
CA PHE A 116 12.41 7.57 -18.48
C PHE A 116 13.30 7.81 -19.69
N SER A 117 14.41 8.52 -19.46
CA SER A 117 15.44 8.71 -20.48
C SER A 117 16.27 7.43 -20.61
N ILE A 118 16.46 6.97 -21.84
CA ILE A 118 17.47 5.96 -22.17
C ILE A 118 18.74 6.69 -22.64
N ASP A 119 19.91 6.25 -22.19
CA ASP A 119 21.19 6.76 -22.69
C ASP A 119 21.29 6.50 -24.21
N PRO A 120 21.67 7.51 -25.02
CA PRO A 120 21.68 7.36 -26.47
C PRO A 120 22.66 6.26 -26.90
N PRO A 121 22.24 5.29 -27.75
CA PRO A 121 23.08 4.19 -28.16
C PRO A 121 24.28 4.63 -29.00
N SER A 122 25.23 3.72 -29.14
CA SER A 122 26.36 3.86 -30.06
C SER A 122 25.89 4.25 -31.47
N SER A 123 26.61 5.16 -32.13
CA SER A 123 26.29 5.55 -33.51
C SER A 123 26.67 4.44 -34.49
N VAL A 124 25.74 4.08 -35.37
CA VAL A 124 25.88 2.98 -36.34
C VAL A 124 25.99 3.53 -37.76
N ALA A 125 26.69 2.84 -38.66
CA ALA A 125 26.98 3.36 -39.99
C ALA A 125 26.78 2.33 -41.10
N THR A 126 26.54 2.81 -42.32
CA THR A 126 26.52 2.02 -43.55
C THR A 126 27.00 2.86 -44.73
N SER A 127 27.26 2.27 -45.89
CA SER A 127 27.73 3.01 -47.07
C SER A 127 27.19 2.45 -48.39
N VAL A 128 27.05 3.33 -49.38
CA VAL A 128 26.52 3.03 -50.73
C VAL A 128 27.55 3.46 -51.76
N SER A 129 27.98 2.51 -52.59
CA SER A 129 28.96 2.73 -53.66
C SER A 129 28.35 3.44 -54.87
N LEU A 130 29.20 4.07 -55.70
CA LEU A 130 28.78 4.73 -56.93
C LEU A 130 28.12 3.74 -57.91
N SER A 131 28.58 2.50 -57.97
CA SER A 131 27.99 1.47 -58.83
C SER A 131 26.58 1.02 -58.40
N GLU A 132 26.18 1.20 -57.14
CA GLU A 132 24.80 0.95 -56.69
C GLU A 132 23.81 2.00 -57.19
N ILE A 133 24.25 3.26 -57.35
CA ILE A 133 23.38 4.39 -57.78
C ILE A 133 23.56 4.78 -59.26
N PHE A 134 24.67 4.41 -59.89
CA PHE A 134 25.01 4.75 -61.27
C PHE A 134 25.71 3.56 -61.94
N SER A 135 24.93 2.66 -62.55
CA SER A 135 25.42 1.37 -63.05
C SER A 135 26.48 1.48 -64.15
N GLN A 136 26.53 2.60 -64.89
CA GLN A 136 27.59 2.87 -65.87
C GLN A 136 28.98 3.05 -65.21
N ALA A 137 29.08 3.27 -63.89
CA ALA A 137 30.35 3.39 -63.17
C ALA A 137 31.26 2.17 -63.33
N GLU A 138 30.70 0.97 -63.50
CA GLU A 138 31.45 -0.26 -63.78
C GLU A 138 32.28 -0.17 -65.06
N ALA A 139 31.69 0.32 -66.15
CA ALA A 139 32.35 0.45 -67.45
C ALA A 139 33.26 1.69 -67.55
N LEU A 140 33.09 2.66 -66.64
CA LEU A 140 33.83 3.92 -66.60
C LEU A 140 34.95 3.92 -65.55
N HIS A 141 35.11 2.84 -64.78
CA HIS A 141 36.02 2.77 -63.65
C HIS A 141 37.49 3.06 -64.04
N GLY A 142 38.11 4.00 -63.34
CA GLY A 142 39.49 4.44 -63.58
C GLY A 142 39.64 5.44 -64.73
N LEU A 143 38.55 5.80 -65.41
CA LEU A 143 38.55 6.81 -66.48
C LEU A 143 38.17 8.19 -65.93
N THR A 144 38.80 9.23 -66.49
CA THR A 144 38.43 10.63 -66.23
C THR A 144 37.45 11.08 -67.30
N VAL A 145 36.17 11.15 -66.96
CA VAL A 145 35.06 11.41 -67.91
C VAL A 145 34.04 12.39 -67.35
N ILE A 146 33.20 12.97 -68.21
CA ILE A 146 32.03 13.73 -67.77
C ILE A 146 30.95 12.72 -67.36
N VAL A 147 30.51 12.80 -66.10
CA VAL A 147 29.38 12.01 -65.58
C VAL A 147 28.09 12.79 -65.89
N PRO A 148 27.12 12.20 -66.61
CA PRO A 148 25.83 12.85 -66.88
C PRO A 148 24.98 12.93 -65.60
N SER A 149 23.92 13.74 -65.62
CA SER A 149 22.89 13.71 -64.59
C SER A 149 22.13 12.38 -64.58
N PHE A 150 21.81 11.86 -63.40
CA PHE A 150 21.06 10.61 -63.22
C PHE A 150 20.18 10.66 -61.96
N SER A 151 19.00 10.03 -62.02
CA SER A 151 18.17 9.76 -60.84
C SER A 151 18.61 8.45 -60.18
N PHE A 152 18.51 8.34 -58.86
CA PHE A 152 18.86 7.13 -58.12
C PHE A 152 17.87 6.81 -57.00
N GLN A 153 17.78 5.51 -56.69
CA GLN A 153 17.19 4.99 -55.47
C GLN A 153 18.12 3.87 -54.99
N THR A 154 18.57 3.91 -53.74
CA THR A 154 19.37 2.83 -53.17
C THR A 154 18.51 1.60 -52.90
N ASP A 155 19.14 0.44 -52.76
CA ASP A 155 18.55 -0.65 -51.99
C ASP A 155 18.41 -0.27 -50.51
N LYS A 156 17.67 -1.08 -49.75
CA LYS A 156 17.56 -0.93 -48.29
C LYS A 156 18.86 -1.39 -47.65
N LYS A 157 19.66 -0.45 -47.16
CA LYS A 157 20.96 -0.72 -46.53
C LYS A 157 20.74 -0.91 -45.03
N SER A 158 21.01 -2.11 -44.51
CA SER A 158 21.00 -2.31 -43.06
C SER A 158 22.07 -1.42 -42.41
N LEU A 159 21.71 -0.85 -41.27
CA LEU A 159 22.64 -0.36 -40.26
C LEU A 159 23.02 -1.54 -39.35
N ASP A 160 24.11 -1.39 -38.61
CA ASP A 160 24.43 -2.28 -37.50
C ASP A 160 23.36 -2.18 -36.40
N PRO A 161 23.11 -3.23 -35.60
CA PRO A 161 22.15 -3.17 -34.50
C PRO A 161 22.61 -2.25 -33.37
N TYR A 162 21.68 -1.44 -32.82
CA TYR A 162 21.92 -0.72 -31.57
C TYR A 162 22.06 -1.68 -30.38
N ASP A 163 22.86 -1.24 -29.41
CA ASP A 163 23.34 -1.99 -28.25
C ASP A 163 22.47 -1.82 -26.99
N THR A 164 21.79 -0.68 -26.82
CA THR A 164 21.05 -0.37 -25.57
C THR A 164 19.63 -0.96 -25.47
N PHE A 165 19.05 -1.46 -26.57
CA PHE A 165 17.71 -2.07 -26.58
C PHE A 165 17.57 -3.18 -27.64
N SER A 166 16.44 -3.90 -27.62
CA SER A 166 16.05 -4.85 -28.70
C SER A 166 14.86 -4.34 -29.49
N TYR A 167 13.88 -3.75 -28.81
CA TYR A 167 12.87 -2.86 -29.37
C TYR A 167 12.54 -1.79 -28.34
N VAL A 168 12.02 -0.66 -28.79
CA VAL A 168 11.60 0.44 -27.93
C VAL A 168 10.40 1.16 -28.54
N THR A 169 9.44 1.54 -27.71
CA THR A 169 8.38 2.51 -28.07
C THR A 169 8.81 3.86 -27.55
N ILE A 170 8.81 4.87 -28.41
CA ILE A 170 9.40 6.18 -28.11
C ILE A 170 8.27 7.16 -27.80
N GLU A 171 8.28 7.77 -26.61
CA GLU A 171 7.41 8.93 -26.32
C GLU A 171 7.93 10.15 -27.09
N THR A 172 9.19 10.49 -26.87
CA THR A 172 9.90 11.56 -27.59
C THR A 172 11.33 11.13 -27.89
N GLY A 173 11.86 11.56 -29.02
CA GLY A 173 13.20 11.19 -29.47
C GLY A 173 13.40 11.50 -30.94
N ASN A 174 14.64 11.76 -31.33
CA ASN A 174 15.01 12.05 -32.72
C ASN A 174 16.13 11.13 -33.16
N ILE A 175 16.19 10.84 -34.45
CA ILE A 175 17.32 10.15 -35.08
C ILE A 175 17.98 11.12 -36.07
N SER A 176 19.26 11.37 -35.84
CA SER A 176 20.15 12.14 -36.69
C SER A 176 20.79 11.19 -37.70
N LEU A 177 20.68 11.50 -38.98
CA LEU A 177 21.25 10.74 -40.08
C LEU A 177 22.19 11.64 -40.87
N GLN A 178 23.48 11.50 -40.60
CA GLN A 178 24.53 12.22 -41.32
C GLN A 178 24.87 11.47 -42.61
N VAL A 179 24.76 12.18 -43.73
CA VAL A 179 25.11 11.71 -45.07
C VAL A 179 26.39 12.41 -45.49
N GLN A 180 27.48 11.64 -45.62
CA GLN A 180 28.80 12.13 -46.02
C GLN A 180 29.08 11.66 -47.45
N ASN A 181 29.06 12.58 -48.41
CA ASN A 181 29.24 12.29 -49.82
C ASN A 181 30.73 12.27 -50.20
N ASN A 182 31.34 11.09 -50.34
CA ASN A 182 32.73 10.95 -50.81
C ASN A 182 32.82 10.60 -52.30
N LEU A 183 31.71 10.77 -53.05
CA LEU A 183 31.69 10.61 -54.51
C LEU A 183 32.35 11.83 -55.20
N ALA A 184 32.81 11.62 -56.44
CA ALA A 184 33.28 12.69 -57.31
C ALA A 184 32.14 13.55 -57.92
N VAL A 185 30.88 13.26 -57.59
CA VAL A 185 29.67 13.97 -58.05
C VAL A 185 28.77 14.36 -56.86
N PRO A 186 27.96 15.44 -56.95
CA PRO A 186 27.01 15.79 -55.90
C PRO A 186 25.84 14.81 -55.79
N LEU A 187 25.27 14.68 -54.60
CA LEU A 187 23.93 14.14 -54.38
C LEU A 187 22.96 15.33 -54.43
N GLY A 188 22.32 15.53 -55.58
CA GLY A 188 21.40 16.64 -55.90
C GLY A 188 20.03 16.51 -55.23
N SER A 189 19.32 17.62 -55.13
CA SER A 189 17.99 17.68 -54.53
C SER A 189 16.85 17.46 -55.53
N PRO A 190 15.69 16.91 -55.09
CA PRO A 190 15.35 16.56 -53.70
C PRO A 190 15.99 15.25 -53.23
N LEU A 191 16.56 15.25 -52.03
CA LEU A 191 17.05 14.04 -51.35
C LEU A 191 16.01 13.58 -50.33
N THR A 192 15.44 12.40 -50.54
CA THR A 192 14.54 11.73 -49.60
C THR A 192 15.27 10.59 -48.90
N LEU A 193 15.19 10.54 -47.57
CA LEU A 193 15.74 9.49 -46.73
C LEU A 193 14.60 8.82 -45.97
N GLU A 194 14.52 7.50 -46.08
CA GLU A 194 13.54 6.66 -45.41
C GLU A 194 14.20 5.72 -44.39
N ILE A 195 13.51 5.49 -43.27
CA ILE A 195 13.94 4.58 -42.20
C ILE A 195 12.97 3.41 -42.13
N TRP A 196 13.49 2.19 -42.26
CA TRP A 196 12.74 0.95 -42.35
C TRP A 196 13.09 0.00 -41.20
N ASN A 197 12.10 -0.78 -40.78
CA ASN A 197 12.26 -1.93 -39.89
C ASN A 197 12.79 -3.12 -40.72
N THR A 198 14.05 -3.52 -40.50
CA THR A 198 14.71 -4.59 -41.29
C THR A 198 14.00 -5.93 -41.20
N ALA A 199 13.37 -6.26 -40.07
CA ALA A 199 12.75 -7.56 -39.83
C ALA A 199 11.29 -7.68 -40.32
N GLN A 200 10.58 -6.55 -40.45
CA GLN A 200 9.17 -6.52 -40.85
C GLN A 200 8.93 -5.87 -42.22
N ASP A 201 9.99 -5.33 -42.84
CA ASP A 201 9.99 -4.51 -44.05
C ASP A 201 8.98 -3.35 -44.05
N THR A 202 8.74 -2.75 -42.88
CA THR A 202 7.81 -1.60 -42.71
C THR A 202 8.55 -0.27 -42.63
N LEU A 203 7.99 0.76 -43.27
CA LEU A 203 8.46 2.14 -43.14
C LEU A 203 8.12 2.69 -41.75
N ILE A 204 9.13 3.17 -41.03
CA ILE A 204 8.97 3.77 -39.69
C ILE A 204 8.72 5.28 -39.82
N SER A 205 9.58 5.96 -40.57
CA SER A 205 9.56 7.42 -40.77
C SER A 205 10.38 7.79 -42.01
N SER A 206 10.18 8.99 -42.54
CA SER A 206 10.92 9.52 -43.70
C SER A 206 11.04 11.03 -43.63
N THR A 207 12.01 11.58 -44.37
CA THR A 207 12.26 13.02 -44.47
C THR A 207 12.81 13.37 -45.85
N THR A 208 12.62 14.61 -46.29
CA THR A 208 13.09 15.11 -47.59
C THR A 208 13.76 16.46 -47.43
N SER A 209 14.90 16.65 -48.11
CA SER A 209 15.60 17.93 -48.20
C SER A 209 15.63 18.46 -49.63
N SER A 210 15.44 19.77 -49.77
CA SER A 210 15.67 20.52 -51.01
C SER A 210 17.14 20.95 -51.21
N SER A 211 18.04 20.59 -50.29
CA SER A 211 19.48 20.87 -50.38
C SER A 211 20.24 19.76 -51.10
N GLN A 212 21.23 20.16 -51.91
CA GLN A 212 22.21 19.27 -52.54
C GLN A 212 23.43 19.08 -51.62
N ILE A 213 23.93 17.84 -51.51
CA ILE A 213 25.21 17.54 -50.88
C ILE A 213 26.29 17.57 -51.95
N ALA A 214 27.20 18.55 -51.89
CA ALA A 214 28.34 18.66 -52.81
C ALA A 214 29.25 17.41 -52.77
N ALA A 215 30.08 17.22 -53.79
CA ALA A 215 31.16 16.24 -53.76
C ALA A 215 32.13 16.57 -52.59
N GLY A 216 32.44 15.58 -51.75
CA GLY A 216 33.16 15.75 -50.48
C GLY A 216 32.33 16.35 -49.33
N GLY A 217 31.08 16.76 -49.59
CA GLY A 217 30.22 17.46 -48.63
C GLY A 217 29.49 16.55 -47.65
N SER A 218 28.91 17.16 -46.61
CA SER A 218 28.15 16.49 -45.55
C SER A 218 26.79 17.18 -45.34
N GLN A 219 25.76 16.42 -44.98
CA GLN A 219 24.48 16.96 -44.53
C GLN A 219 23.87 16.08 -43.44
N ILE A 220 23.19 16.70 -42.47
CA ILE A 220 22.42 15.99 -41.44
C ILE A 220 20.93 16.05 -41.78
N PHE A 221 20.27 14.91 -41.71
CA PHE A 221 18.84 14.75 -41.78
C PHE A 221 18.33 14.42 -40.38
N LEU A 222 17.50 15.27 -39.80
CA LEU A 222 16.85 15.02 -38.51
C LEU A 222 15.45 14.42 -38.77
N VAL A 223 15.14 13.32 -38.09
CA VAL A 223 13.86 12.63 -38.21
C VAL A 223 13.26 12.42 -36.82
N ASP A 224 12.00 12.83 -36.66
CA ASP A 224 11.24 12.61 -35.44
C ASP A 224 10.81 11.12 -35.32
N LEU A 225 10.91 10.60 -34.10
CA LEU A 225 10.52 9.25 -33.72
C LEU A 225 9.43 9.20 -32.64
N ALA A 226 8.84 10.34 -32.25
CA ALA A 226 7.73 10.38 -31.30
C ALA A 226 6.57 9.45 -31.73
N GLY A 227 6.07 8.66 -30.76
CA GLY A 227 5.02 7.65 -30.98
C GLY A 227 5.44 6.44 -31.83
N LYS A 228 6.70 6.31 -32.23
CA LYS A 228 7.18 5.17 -33.05
C LYS A 228 7.65 4.02 -32.17
N LYS A 229 7.35 2.79 -32.61
CA LYS A 229 8.05 1.58 -32.15
C LYS A 229 9.18 1.27 -33.13
N ILE A 230 10.42 1.24 -32.65
CA ILE A 230 11.60 0.87 -33.45
C ILE A 230 12.23 -0.44 -32.92
N PRO A 231 12.68 -1.35 -33.80
CA PRO A 231 13.61 -2.41 -33.42
C PRO A 231 15.03 -1.84 -33.30
N ASN A 232 15.96 -2.61 -32.72
CA ASN A 232 17.37 -2.21 -32.65
C ASN A 232 18.13 -2.35 -33.98
N GLN A 233 17.63 -3.14 -34.94
CA GLN A 233 18.19 -3.21 -36.29
C GLN A 233 17.30 -2.46 -37.29
N LEU A 234 17.83 -1.36 -37.82
CA LEU A 234 17.18 -0.52 -38.83
C LEU A 234 17.83 -0.68 -40.21
N SER A 235 17.07 -0.35 -41.25
CA SER A 235 17.60 -0.16 -42.61
C SER A 235 17.27 1.24 -43.10
N VAL A 236 18.17 1.84 -43.88
CA VAL A 236 17.97 3.13 -44.52
C VAL A 236 17.89 2.98 -46.04
N ARG A 237 17.04 3.79 -46.68
CA ARG A 237 16.97 3.93 -48.14
C ARG A 237 17.03 5.40 -48.50
N MET A 238 17.74 5.72 -49.58
CA MET A 238 17.84 7.07 -50.11
C MET A 238 17.37 7.14 -51.56
N THR A 239 16.64 8.20 -51.89
CA THR A 239 16.14 8.48 -53.24
C THR A 239 16.46 9.94 -53.59
N GLY A 240 16.88 10.21 -54.81
CA GLY A 240 17.08 11.56 -55.30
C GLY A 240 17.72 11.60 -56.68
N ASP A 241 18.33 12.74 -57.01
CA ASP A 241 18.97 12.98 -58.30
C ASP A 241 20.45 13.33 -58.10
N SER A 242 21.25 13.21 -59.15
CA SER A 242 22.59 13.79 -59.24
C SER A 242 22.66 14.68 -60.48
N PRO A 243 23.23 15.89 -60.40
CA PRO A 243 23.55 16.69 -61.59
C PRO A 243 24.73 16.08 -62.39
N GLY A 244 25.30 14.96 -61.95
CA GLY A 244 26.54 14.41 -62.49
C GLY A 244 27.72 15.32 -62.15
N SER A 245 28.68 15.43 -63.06
CA SER A 245 29.85 16.29 -62.89
C SER A 245 29.68 17.69 -63.49
N SER A 246 28.45 18.09 -63.86
CA SER A 246 28.12 19.42 -64.42
C SER A 246 28.99 19.86 -65.61
N GLY A 247 29.45 18.90 -66.43
CA GLY A 247 30.32 19.14 -67.59
C GLY A 247 31.82 19.13 -67.31
N ALA A 248 32.25 19.06 -66.04
CA ALA A 248 33.65 18.81 -65.70
C ALA A 248 34.01 17.33 -65.91
N ALA A 249 35.24 17.02 -66.33
CA ALA A 249 35.72 15.63 -66.37
C ALA A 249 36.25 15.23 -64.98
N VAL A 250 35.73 14.13 -64.42
CA VAL A 250 36.07 13.62 -63.09
C VAL A 250 36.52 12.16 -63.17
N LEU A 251 37.40 11.75 -62.26
CA LEU A 251 37.81 10.35 -62.15
C LEU A 251 36.64 9.52 -61.58
N VAL A 252 36.19 8.52 -62.34
CA VAL A 252 35.13 7.61 -61.89
C VAL A 252 35.76 6.44 -61.13
N ASP A 253 35.66 6.46 -59.80
CA ASP A 253 35.84 5.26 -58.98
C ASP A 253 34.49 4.66 -58.62
N LYS A 254 34.22 3.46 -59.12
CA LYS A 254 32.98 2.70 -58.83
C LYS A 254 32.85 2.35 -57.34
N ASN A 255 33.97 2.25 -56.63
CA ASN A 255 34.05 1.89 -55.21
C ASN A 255 34.01 3.14 -54.30
N SER A 256 34.11 4.35 -54.86
CA SER A 256 33.78 5.57 -54.14
C SER A 256 32.33 5.49 -53.66
N ASN A 257 32.06 6.06 -52.48
CA ASN A 257 30.79 5.85 -51.79
C ASN A 257 30.34 7.12 -51.08
N PHE A 258 29.06 7.14 -50.70
CA PHE A 258 28.60 8.00 -49.61
C PHE A 258 28.33 7.17 -48.36
N GLY A 259 28.75 7.70 -47.21
CA GLY A 259 28.49 7.12 -45.90
C GLY A 259 27.17 7.66 -45.32
N MET A 260 26.45 6.82 -44.61
CA MET A 260 25.27 7.17 -43.83
C MET A 260 25.49 6.72 -42.38
N THR A 261 25.70 7.69 -41.48
CA THR A 261 25.89 7.47 -40.05
C THR A 261 24.63 7.87 -39.29
N SER A 262 24.20 7.06 -38.34
CA SER A 262 22.96 7.23 -37.60
C SER A 262 23.18 7.30 -36.09
N SER A 263 22.62 8.32 -35.46
CA SER A 263 22.69 8.58 -34.01
C SER A 263 21.30 8.89 -33.46
N ILE A 264 20.83 8.13 -32.47
CA ILE A 264 19.58 8.42 -31.76
C ILE A 264 19.86 9.41 -30.62
N MET A 265 18.97 10.37 -30.40
CA MET A 265 19.14 11.47 -29.45
C MET A 265 17.85 11.77 -28.69
N ASN A 266 17.97 12.23 -27.44
CA ASN A 266 16.88 12.65 -26.56
C ASN A 266 15.79 11.56 -26.38
N LEU A 267 16.22 10.30 -26.25
CA LEU A 267 15.37 9.11 -26.24
C LEU A 267 14.62 8.96 -24.91
N THR A 268 13.30 9.17 -24.93
CA THR A 268 12.38 9.05 -23.79
C THR A 268 11.30 8.02 -24.09
N VAL A 269 10.98 7.17 -23.10
CA VAL A 269 10.15 5.95 -23.25
C VAL A 269 9.22 5.72 -22.07
#